data_AF-A0A240UF74-F1
#
_entry.id   AF-A0A240UF74-F1
#
_cell.length_a   1.000
_cell.length_b   1.000
_cell.length_c   1.000
_cell.angle_alpha   90.00
_cell.angle_beta   90.00
_cell.angle_gamma   90.00
#
_symmetry.space_group_name_H-M   'P 1'
#
loop_
_entity.id
_entity.type
_entity.pdbx_description
1 polymer ?
#
loop_
_entity_poly.entity_id
_entity_poly.type
_entity_poly.pdbx_seq_one_letter_code
_entity_poly.pdbx_strand_id
1 'polypeptide(L)'
;MALAYHSTKDLCERYRCSSRTLFRRMKRAENPFPAPCIKHTGSCNLWDAQDVARWEAVERARARGDACNEPTGPLAAAWATR
;
A
#
# COMPACT_ATOMS: atom_id res chain seq x y z
N MET A 1 6.30 -6.57 20.32
CA MET A 1 5.30 -6.58 19.23
C MET A 1 5.36 -7.93 18.56
N ALA A 2 4.23 -8.62 18.39
CA ALA A 2 4.21 -9.90 17.68
C ALA A 2 4.46 -9.65 16.19
N LEU A 3 5.49 -10.32 15.64
CA LEU A 3 5.74 -10.33 14.20
C LEU A 3 4.63 -11.17 13.54
N ALA A 4 3.58 -10.49 13.08
CA ALA A 4 2.49 -11.12 12.36
C ALA A 4 2.85 -11.20 10.87
N TYR A 5 2.72 -12.40 10.30
CA TYR A 5 2.87 -12.61 8.87
C TYR A 5 1.52 -12.81 8.21
N HIS A 6 1.38 -12.36 6.97
CA HIS A 6 0.25 -12.68 6.11
C HIS A 6 0.69 -13.65 5.03
N SER A 7 -0.06 -14.73 4.84
CA SER A 7 0.12 -15.62 3.69
C SER A 7 -0.51 -15.02 2.42
N THR A 8 -0.18 -15.59 1.25
CA THR A 8 -0.85 -15.22 -0.01
C THR A 8 -2.36 -15.36 0.11
N LYS A 9 -2.84 -16.39 0.83
CA LYS A 9 -4.27 -16.65 1.02
C LYS A 9 -4.93 -15.56 1.86
N ASP A 10 -4.32 -15.18 2.98
CA ASP A 10 -4.84 -14.14 3.87
C ASP A 10 -4.99 -12.80 3.13
N LEU A 11 -3.99 -12.44 2.32
CA LEU A 11 -4.03 -11.20 1.52
C LEU A 11 -5.10 -11.27 0.43
N CYS A 12 -5.24 -12.40 -0.25
CA CYS A 12 -6.28 -12.60 -1.26
C CYS A 12 -7.69 -12.49 -0.67
N GLU A 13 -7.92 -13.09 0.51
CA GLU A 13 -9.19 -13.01 1.23
C GLU A 13 -9.47 -11.58 1.72
N ARG A 14 -8.47 -10.94 2.34
CA ARG A 14 -8.57 -9.57 2.86
C ARG A 14 -8.89 -8.54 1.77
N TYR A 15 -8.21 -8.62 0.63
CA TYR A 15 -8.40 -7.69 -0.48
C TYR A 15 -9.45 -8.14 -1.50
N ARG A 16 -10.09 -9.30 -1.26
CA ARG A 16 -11.06 -9.91 -2.18
C ARG A 16 -10.53 -9.99 -3.62
N CYS A 17 -9.29 -10.42 -3.77
CA CYS A 17 -8.63 -10.51 -5.07
C CYS A 17 -7.87 -11.81 -5.27
N SER A 18 -7.51 -12.10 -6.52
CA SER A 18 -6.70 -13.26 -6.86
C SER A 18 -5.22 -13.01 -6.63
N SER A 19 -4.45 -14.09 -6.41
CA SER A 19 -2.98 -14.00 -6.27
C SER A 19 -2.34 -13.30 -7.47
N ARG A 20 -2.86 -13.53 -8.69
CA ARG A 20 -2.41 -12.83 -9.91
C ARG A 20 -2.56 -11.32 -9.79
N THR A 21 -3.66 -10.85 -9.20
CA THR A 21 -3.90 -9.41 -8.98
C THR A 21 -2.94 -8.85 -7.93
N LEU A 22 -2.71 -9.59 -6.84
CA LEU A 22 -1.74 -9.23 -5.81
C LEU A 22 -0.33 -9.04 -6.40
N PHE A 23 0.17 -10.02 -7.17
CA PHE A 23 1.47 -9.92 -7.84
C PHE A 23 1.54 -8.81 -8.89
N ARG A 24 0.41 -8.48 -9.55
CA ARG A 24 0.35 -7.34 -10.47
C ARG A 24 0.46 -6.01 -9.72
N ARG A 25 -0.10 -5.88 -8.52
CA ARG A 25 0.04 -4.68 -7.68
C ARG A 25 1.49 -4.43 -7.26
N MET A 26 2.29 -5.48 -7.11
CA MET A 26 3.73 -5.34 -6.84
C MET A 26 4.51 -4.70 -8.01
N LYS A 27 3.97 -4.76 -9.24
CA LYS A 27 4.60 -4.20 -10.45
C LYS A 27 4.11 -2.79 -10.79
N ARG A 28 3.31 -2.17 -9.93
CA ARG A 28 2.83 -0.79 -10.14
C ARG A 28 4.00 0.19 -10.02
N ALA A 29 3.99 1.24 -10.83
CA ALA A 29 5.01 2.30 -10.74
C ALA A 29 4.82 3.14 -9.46
N GLU A 30 3.57 3.39 -9.08
CA GLU A 30 3.23 4.21 -7.93
C GLU A 30 2.69 3.33 -6.80
N ASN A 31 3.27 3.49 -5.60
CA ASN A 31 2.98 2.68 -4.41
C ASN A 31 2.90 1.16 -4.71
N PRO A 32 3.98 0.53 -5.19
CA PRO A 32 3.99 -0.91 -5.44
C PRO A 32 3.70 -1.69 -4.16
N PHE A 33 2.91 -2.76 -4.29
CA PHE A 33 2.68 -3.68 -3.16
C PHE A 33 4.00 -4.31 -2.70
N PRO A 34 4.25 -4.47 -1.38
CA PRO A 34 5.52 -4.96 -0.87
C PRO A 34 5.84 -6.38 -1.35
N ALA A 35 7.13 -6.67 -1.45
CA ALA A 35 7.62 -8.01 -1.74
C ALA A 35 7.43 -8.94 -0.53
N PRO A 36 7.20 -10.24 -0.74
CA PRO A 36 7.15 -11.19 0.36
C PRO A 36 8.52 -11.28 1.03
N CYS A 37 8.52 -11.24 2.37
CA CYS A 37 9.71 -11.37 3.20
C CYS A 37 10.23 -12.81 3.24
N ILE A 38 9.35 -13.81 3.08
CA ILE A 38 9.72 -15.22 3.02
C ILE A 38 9.05 -15.85 1.79
N LYS A 39 9.86 -16.48 0.94
CA LYS A 39 9.41 -17.19 -0.26
C LYS A 39 9.65 -18.69 -0.06
N HIS A 40 8.59 -19.48 -0.15
CA HIS A 40 8.68 -20.94 -0.09
C HIS A 40 8.51 -21.55 -1.48
N THR A 41 9.41 -22.44 -1.87
CA THR A 41 9.25 -23.25 -3.08
C THR A 41 8.14 -24.27 -2.85
N GLY A 42 7.06 -24.23 -3.63
CA GLY A 42 5.94 -25.16 -3.53
C GLY A 42 4.92 -24.85 -2.43
N SER A 43 5.00 -23.69 -1.78
CA SER A 43 4.04 -23.26 -0.75
C SER A 43 3.66 -21.78 -0.91
N CYS A 44 2.92 -21.24 0.06
CA CYS A 44 2.54 -19.84 0.10
C CYS A 44 3.72 -18.94 0.47
N ASN A 45 3.71 -17.72 -0.06
CA ASN A 45 4.65 -16.68 0.35
C ASN A 45 4.13 -16.01 1.63
N LEU A 46 5.03 -15.47 2.43
CA LEU A 46 4.69 -14.70 3.63
C LEU A 46 5.12 -13.25 3.45
N TRP A 47 4.26 -12.34 3.89
CA TRP A 47 4.47 -10.90 3.93
C TRP A 47 4.47 -10.42 5.36
N ASP A 48 5.33 -9.45 5.65
CA ASP A 48 5.36 -8.79 6.94
C ASP A 48 4.12 -7.89 7.10
N ALA A 49 3.39 -8.05 8.21
CA ALA A 49 2.18 -7.28 8.43
C ALA A 49 2.43 -5.77 8.57
N GLN A 50 3.61 -5.34 9.05
CA GLN A 50 3.97 -3.92 9.13
C GLN A 50 4.21 -3.33 7.74
N ASP A 51 4.89 -4.05 6.85
CA ASP A 51 5.07 -3.61 5.47
C ASP A 51 3.73 -3.45 4.75
N VAL A 52 2.85 -4.45 4.92
CA VAL A 52 1.50 -4.41 4.35
C VAL A 52 0.70 -3.24 4.93
N ALA A 53 0.77 -3.01 6.24
CA ALA A 53 0.06 -1.89 6.89
C ALA A 53 0.57 -0.52 6.44
N ARG A 54 1.89 -0.35 6.27
CA ARG A 54 2.49 0.88 5.71
C ARG A 54 1.99 1.15 4.30
N TRP A 55 2.02 0.12 3.45
CA TRP A 55 1.51 0.24 2.08
C TRP A 55 0.02 0.61 2.05
N GLU A 56 -0.79 -0.01 2.92
CA GLU A 56 -2.22 0.29 3.04
C GLU A 56 -2.50 1.74 3.46
N ALA A 57 -1.70 2.30 4.37
CA ALA A 57 -1.86 3.68 4.81
C ALA A 57 -1.69 4.66 3.63
N VAL A 58 -0.66 4.43 2.80
CA VAL A 58 -0.41 5.23 1.59
C VAL A 58 -1.51 5.03 0.56
N GLU A 59 -1.93 3.78 0.31
CA GLU A 59 -2.99 3.48 -0.68
C GLU A 59 -4.34 4.09 -0.24
N ARG A 60 -4.61 4.13 1.06
CA ARG A 60 -5.80 4.78 1.63
C ARG A 60 -5.77 6.29 1.46
N ALA A 61 -4.64 6.95 1.75
CA ALA A 61 -4.48 8.38 1.55
C ALA A 61 -4.65 8.74 0.06
N ARG A 62 -4.02 7.97 -0.84
CA ARG A 62 -4.19 8.11 -2.28
C ARG A 62 -5.65 7.96 -2.73
N ALA A 63 -6.34 6.92 -2.24
CA ALA A 63 -7.73 6.66 -2.63
C ALA A 63 -8.70 7.75 -2.13
N ARG A 64 -8.38 8.41 -1.02
CA ARG A 64 -9.12 9.57 -0.51
C ARG A 64 -8.87 10.84 -1.32
N GLY A 65 -7.86 10.86 -2.18
CA GLY A 65 -7.43 12.09 -2.85
C GLY A 65 -6.68 13.04 -1.91
N ASP A 66 -6.21 12.53 -0.77
CA ASP A 66 -5.28 13.23 0.12
C ASP A 66 -3.90 13.21 -0.55
N ALA A 67 -3.79 13.84 -1.71
CA ALA A 67 -2.51 14.36 -2.15
C ALA A 67 -2.06 15.29 -1.03
N CYS A 68 -0.81 15.14 -0.59
CA CYS A 68 -0.17 16.16 0.22
C CYS A 68 -0.23 17.49 -0.55
N ASN A 69 -1.27 18.27 -0.33
CA ASN A 69 -1.18 19.70 -0.43
C ASN A 69 -0.50 20.14 0.86
N GLU A 70 0.82 19.94 0.92
CA GLU A 70 1.61 20.82 1.77
C GLU A 70 1.63 22.17 1.04
N PRO A 71 1.25 23.29 1.69
CA PRO A 71 1.40 24.60 1.10
C PRO A 71 2.88 24.98 1.13
N THR A 72 3.70 24.39 0.27
CA THR A 72 5.10 24.74 0.15
C THR A 72 5.22 25.92 -0.82
N GLY A 73 4.87 27.12 -0.34
CA GLY A 73 5.20 28.36 -1.03
C GLY A 73 4.44 29.58 -0.52
N PRO A 74 5.08 30.76 -0.38
CA PRO A 74 4.45 32.00 0.09
C PRO A 74 3.41 32.61 -0.87
N LEU A 75 2.89 31.88 -1.85
CA LEU A 75 1.88 32.34 -2.82
C LEU A 75 0.43 32.06 -2.40
N ALA A 76 0.20 31.65 -1.16
CA ALA A 76 -1.16 31.48 -0.60
C ALA A 76 -1.95 32.80 -0.43
N ALA A 77 -1.33 33.95 -0.71
CA ALA A 77 -1.94 35.27 -0.48
C ALA A 77 -2.89 35.77 -1.59
N ALA A 78 -3.14 35.00 -2.67
CA ALA A 78 -3.82 35.56 -3.85
C ALA A 78 -5.31 35.18 -4.04
N TRP A 79 -5.88 34.22 -3.29
CA TRP A 79 -7.21 33.67 -3.63
C TRP A 79 -8.38 34.11 -2.73
N ALA A 80 -8.17 34.96 -1.73
CA ALA A 80 -9.24 35.38 -0.82
C ALA A 80 -9.55 36.89 -0.90
N THR A 81 -9.63 37.43 -2.12
CA THR A 81 -10.39 38.66 -2.39
C THR A 81 -11.65 38.30 -3.16
N ARG A 82 -12.76 38.14 -2.43
CA ARG A 82 -14.08 38.55 -2.91
C ARG A 82 -15.00 38.82 -1.72
#